data_AF-A0A9W4TF75-F1
#
_entry.id   AF-A0A9W4TF75-F1
#
_cell.length_a   1.000
_cell.length_b   1.000
_cell.length_c   1.000
_cell.angle_alpha   90.00
_cell.angle_beta   90.00
_cell.angle_gamma   90.00
#
_symmetry.space_group_name_H-M   'P 1'
#
loop_
_entity.id
_entity.type
_entity.pdbx_description
1 polymer ?
#
loop_
_entity_poly.entity_id
_entity_poly.type
_entity_poly.pdbx_seq_one_letter_code
_entity_poly.pdbx_strand_id
1 'polypeptide(L)'
;KIRTLMTKLKNSTKLCDQMQSLCSMHNLEYKKPEIDMKVRWNSTYNMLMKSHEIRIPLQMLASQTIYQIIALLEPMEKGTRLLCATNYPTLALVHCVFNRIQYHLDNYIENNKDINLAMIASSMKQKISEYWSILDKSSIVATILDP
;
A
#
# COMPACT_ATOMS: atom_id res chain seq x y z
N LYS A 1 -7.78 1.42 -14.51
CA LYS A 1 -8.27 2.81 -14.51
C LYS A 1 -7.27 3.79 -13.87
N ILE A 2 -6.86 3.62 -12.60
CA ILE A 2 -5.89 4.52 -11.93
C ILE A 2 -4.50 4.49 -12.57
N ARG A 3 -3.96 3.30 -12.89
CA ARG A 3 -2.67 3.19 -13.61
C ARG A 3 -2.72 3.97 -14.93
N THR A 4 -3.80 3.83 -15.69
CA THR A 4 -4.04 4.56 -16.95
C THR A 4 -4.10 6.08 -16.74
N LEU A 5 -4.74 6.55 -15.66
CA LEU A 5 -4.78 7.97 -15.30
C LEU A 5 -3.39 8.50 -14.94
N MET A 6 -2.65 7.78 -14.09
CA MET A 6 -1.27 8.10 -13.71
C MET A 6 -0.31 8.06 -14.90
N THR A 7 -0.50 7.14 -15.85
CA THR A 7 0.23 7.12 -17.12
C THR A 7 -0.06 8.36 -17.96
N LYS A 8 -1.33 8.77 -18.07
CA LYS A 8 -1.71 9.99 -18.79
C LYS A 8 -1.14 11.25 -18.13
N LEU A 9 -1.21 11.33 -16.80
CA LEU A 9 -0.65 12.44 -16.03
C LEU A 9 0.87 12.52 -16.19
N LYS A 10 1.59 11.40 -16.06
CA LYS A 10 3.06 11.34 -16.23
C LYS A 10 3.51 11.79 -17.62
N ASN A 11 2.77 11.41 -18.66
CA ASN A 11 3.19 11.58 -20.05
C ASN A 11 2.66 12.87 -20.68
N SER A 12 1.70 13.57 -20.07
CA SER A 12 1.14 14.81 -20.58
C SER A 12 1.72 16.01 -19.83
N THR A 13 2.55 16.80 -20.52
CA THR A 13 3.12 18.06 -20.01
C THR A 13 2.02 19.02 -19.56
N LYS A 14 1.00 19.24 -20.40
CA LYS A 14 -0.16 20.09 -20.08
C LYS A 14 -0.85 19.71 -18.76
N LEU A 15 -1.06 18.41 -18.54
CA LEU A 15 -1.70 17.94 -17.31
C LEU A 15 -0.77 18.04 -16.09
N CYS A 16 0.54 17.83 -16.26
CA CYS A 16 1.53 18.08 -15.21
C CYS A 16 1.58 19.55 -14.81
N ASP A 17 1.58 20.47 -15.77
CA ASP A 17 1.61 21.92 -15.52
C ASP A 17 0.34 22.39 -14.79
N GLN A 18 -0.81 21.84 -15.18
CA GLN A 18 -2.08 22.07 -14.48
C GLN A 18 -2.05 21.51 -13.05
N MET A 19 -1.48 20.32 -12.85
CA MET A 19 -1.36 19.69 -11.53
C MET A 19 -0.39 20.45 -10.63
N GLN A 20 0.72 20.95 -11.17
CA GLN A 20 1.68 21.79 -10.47
C GLN A 20 1.05 23.12 -10.05
N SER A 21 0.28 23.75 -10.94
CA SER A 21 -0.45 24.99 -10.65
C SER A 21 -1.47 24.80 -9.52
N LEU A 22 -2.20 23.69 -9.51
CA LEU A 22 -3.12 23.33 -8.44
C LEU A 22 -2.40 23.05 -7.11
N CYS A 23 -1.23 22.40 -7.13
CA CYS A 23 -0.44 22.19 -5.93
C CYS A 23 0.05 23.51 -5.34
N SER A 24 0.54 24.43 -6.17
CA SER A 24 0.93 25.78 -5.75
C SER A 24 -0.24 26.56 -5.15
N MET A 25 -1.45 26.45 -5.72
CA MET A 25 -2.65 27.11 -5.20
C MET A 25 -3.07 26.60 -3.81
N HIS A 26 -2.72 25.36 -3.48
CA HIS A 26 -3.06 24.72 -2.20
C HIS A 26 -1.90 24.65 -1.21
N ASN A 27 -0.78 25.34 -1.46
CA ASN A 27 0.46 25.24 -0.65
C ASN A 27 0.96 23.80 -0.46
N LEU A 28 0.81 22.96 -1.49
CA LEU A 28 1.29 21.58 -1.50
C LEU A 28 2.59 21.47 -2.32
N GLU A 29 3.54 20.69 -1.82
CA GLU A 29 4.75 20.35 -2.58
C GLU A 29 4.38 19.44 -3.77
N TYR A 30 4.63 19.91 -4.99
CA TYR A 30 4.37 19.11 -6.18
C TYR A 30 5.37 17.96 -6.30
N LYS A 31 4.85 16.72 -6.29
CA LYS A 31 5.62 15.50 -6.56
C LYS A 31 5.23 14.89 -7.90
N LYS A 32 6.22 14.62 -8.76
CA LYS A 32 6.00 14.05 -10.09
C LYS A 32 5.41 12.62 -9.99
N PRO A 33 4.45 12.25 -10.85
CA PRO A 33 3.93 10.89 -10.92
C PRO A 33 4.99 9.85 -11.29
N GLU A 34 5.18 8.85 -10.42
CA GLU A 34 6.03 7.68 -10.68
C GLU A 34 5.16 6.42 -10.75
N ILE A 35 5.31 5.65 -11.84
CA ILE A 35 4.47 4.48 -12.15
C ILE A 35 5.14 3.17 -11.72
N ASP A 36 6.46 3.14 -11.75
CA ASP A 36 7.28 1.97 -11.43
C ASP A 36 8.31 2.37 -10.39
N MET A 37 8.50 1.51 -9.38
CA MET A 37 9.49 1.70 -8.32
C MET A 37 10.25 0.39 -8.07
N LYS A 38 11.40 0.51 -7.41
CA LYS A 38 12.37 -0.58 -7.17
C LYS A 38 11.76 -1.79 -6.45
N VAL A 39 10.68 -1.60 -5.67
CA VAL A 39 10.02 -2.67 -4.90
C VAL A 39 8.59 -2.90 -5.44
N ARG A 40 8.42 -3.97 -6.23
CA ARG A 40 7.23 -4.18 -7.10
C ARG A 40 5.90 -4.28 -6.36
N TRP A 41 5.85 -4.84 -5.15
CA TRP A 41 4.57 -5.08 -4.45
C TRP A 41 3.95 -3.86 -3.75
N ASN A 42 4.75 -2.83 -3.42
CA ASN A 42 4.24 -1.57 -2.85
C ASN A 42 3.93 -0.50 -3.90
N SER A 43 4.09 -0.83 -5.19
CA SER A 43 3.81 0.11 -6.28
C SER A 43 2.36 0.63 -6.23
N THR A 44 1.40 -0.26 -5.95
CA THR A 44 -0.02 0.09 -5.81
C THR A 44 -0.28 0.98 -4.59
N TYR A 45 0.24 0.61 -3.42
CA TYR A 45 0.07 1.41 -2.21
C TYR A 45 0.70 2.80 -2.36
N ASN A 46 1.94 2.89 -2.85
CA ASN A 46 2.62 4.18 -3.03
C ASN A 46 1.98 5.03 -4.14
N MET A 47 1.45 4.40 -5.20
CA MET A 47 0.66 5.11 -6.21
C MET A 47 -0.61 5.72 -5.58
N LEU A 48 -1.27 4.98 -4.68
CA LEU A 48 -2.45 5.46 -3.98
C LEU A 48 -2.10 6.49 -2.88
N MET A 49 -1.01 6.32 -2.15
CA MET A 49 -0.53 7.28 -1.15
C MET A 49 -0.04 8.58 -1.76
N LYS A 50 0.67 8.55 -2.90
CA LYS A 50 0.98 9.78 -3.64
C LYS A 50 -0.28 10.45 -4.19
N SER A 51 -1.28 9.68 -4.63
CA SER A 51 -2.60 10.24 -4.95
C SER A 51 -3.31 10.84 -3.73
N HIS A 52 -3.01 10.33 -2.53
CA HIS A 52 -3.45 10.87 -1.25
C HIS A 52 -2.62 12.07 -0.77
N GLU A 53 -1.36 12.25 -1.17
CA GLU A 53 -0.56 13.45 -0.90
C GLU A 53 -0.96 14.61 -1.82
N ILE A 54 -1.40 14.33 -3.05
CA ILE A 54 -2.08 15.28 -3.97
C ILE A 54 -3.57 15.42 -3.54
N ARG A 55 -3.82 15.36 -2.24
CA ARG A 55 -5.09 15.04 -1.57
C ARG A 55 -6.25 15.93 -1.96
N ILE A 56 -6.01 17.23 -2.05
CA ILE A 56 -7.09 18.23 -2.09
C ILE A 56 -7.74 18.28 -3.48
N PRO A 57 -6.99 18.34 -4.60
CA PRO A 57 -7.60 18.27 -5.94
C PRO A 57 -8.21 16.91 -6.28
N LEU A 58 -7.64 15.81 -5.77
CA LEU A 58 -8.15 14.45 -6.00
C LEU A 58 -9.37 14.10 -5.12
N GLN A 59 -9.50 14.69 -3.93
CA GLN A 59 -10.69 14.55 -3.07
C GLN A 59 -11.98 15.01 -3.75
N MET A 60 -11.90 16.03 -4.60
CA MET A 60 -13.03 16.52 -5.37
C MET A 60 -13.40 15.59 -6.55
N LEU A 61 -12.58 14.57 -6.85
CA LEU A 61 -12.71 13.69 -8.02
C LEU A 61 -12.72 12.17 -7.71
N ALA A 62 -12.25 11.72 -6.55
CA ALA A 62 -12.01 10.30 -6.26
C ALA A 62 -13.13 9.67 -5.40
N SER A 63 -13.60 8.48 -5.80
CA SER A 63 -14.71 7.76 -5.17
C SER A 63 -14.33 7.10 -3.83
N GLN A 64 -15.32 6.92 -2.94
CA GLN A 64 -15.22 6.24 -1.63
C GLN A 64 -14.42 4.92 -1.66
N THR A 65 -14.51 4.18 -2.77
CA THR A 65 -13.81 2.91 -2.99
C THR A 65 -12.28 3.04 -2.91
N ILE A 66 -11.71 4.16 -3.35
CA ILE A 66 -10.25 4.36 -3.37
C ILE A 66 -9.69 4.44 -1.94
N TYR A 67 -10.42 5.11 -1.03
CA TYR A 67 -10.04 5.20 0.38
C TYR A 67 -10.02 3.84 1.07
N GLN A 68 -11.00 3.00 0.78
CA GLN A 68 -11.09 1.67 1.36
C GLN A 68 -9.93 0.79 0.88
N ILE A 69 -9.53 0.90 -0.39
CA ILE A 69 -8.36 0.19 -0.92
C ILE A 69 -7.06 0.68 -0.26
N ILE A 70 -6.90 1.99 -0.02
CA ILE A 70 -5.74 2.53 0.70
C ILE A 70 -5.67 1.94 2.12
N ALA A 71 -6.78 1.98 2.85
CA ALA A 71 -6.86 1.44 4.20
C ALA A 71 -6.58 -0.08 4.25
N LEU A 72 -7.01 -0.82 3.24
CA LEU A 72 -6.70 -2.24 3.09
C LEU A 72 -5.19 -2.49 2.93
N LEU A 73 -4.50 -1.65 2.15
CA LEU A 73 -3.09 -1.84 1.79
C LEU A 73 -2.09 -1.26 2.81
N GLU A 74 -2.52 -0.34 3.67
CA GLU A 74 -1.62 0.37 4.60
C GLU A 74 -0.79 -0.54 5.52
N PRO A 75 -1.34 -1.61 6.14
CA PRO A 75 -0.53 -2.49 6.99
C PRO A 75 0.56 -3.24 6.23
N MET A 76 0.36 -3.53 4.94
CA MET A 76 1.38 -4.17 4.11
C MET A 76 2.56 -3.25 3.83
N GLU A 77 2.30 -1.97 3.57
CA GLU A 77 3.42 -1.04 3.37
C GLU A 77 4.19 -0.81 4.66
N LYS A 78 3.49 -0.60 5.79
CA LYS A 78 4.15 -0.51 7.10
C LYS A 78 4.98 -1.75 7.40
N GLY A 79 4.43 -2.94 7.13
CA GLY A 79 5.14 -4.21 7.25
C GLY A 79 6.38 -4.27 6.35
N THR A 80 6.28 -3.81 5.10
CA THR A 80 7.43 -3.79 4.20
C THR A 80 8.53 -2.86 4.70
N ARG A 81 8.17 -1.63 5.11
CA ARG A 81 9.14 -0.66 5.60
C ARG A 81 9.90 -1.19 6.80
N LEU A 82 9.21 -1.95 7.66
CA LEU A 82 9.82 -2.62 8.81
C LEU A 82 10.75 -3.77 8.37
N LEU A 83 10.27 -4.67 7.50
CA LEU A 83 11.03 -5.87 7.11
C LEU A 83 12.16 -5.62 6.11
N CYS A 84 12.13 -4.50 5.40
CA CYS A 84 13.18 -4.10 4.46
C CYS A 84 14.24 -3.19 5.10
N ALA A 85 14.15 -2.93 6.40
CA ALA A 85 15.18 -2.20 7.11
C ALA A 85 16.50 -2.98 7.16
N THR A 86 17.62 -2.26 7.18
CA THR A 86 18.96 -2.87 7.18
C THR A 86 19.73 -2.64 8.48
N ASN A 87 19.15 -1.90 9.42
CA ASN A 87 19.77 -1.51 10.68
C ASN A 87 19.44 -2.46 11.85
N TYR A 88 18.65 -3.51 11.62
CA TYR A 88 18.35 -4.56 12.59
C TYR A 88 18.02 -5.89 11.88
N PRO A 89 18.16 -7.04 12.55
CA PRO A 89 17.68 -8.32 12.04
C PRO A 89 16.16 -8.28 11.82
N THR A 90 15.73 -8.37 10.57
CA THR A 90 14.30 -8.26 10.24
C THR A 90 13.55 -9.58 10.34
N LEU A 91 14.27 -10.72 10.35
CA LEU A 91 13.68 -12.06 10.38
C LEU A 91 12.87 -12.31 11.66
N ALA A 92 13.33 -11.81 12.81
CA ALA A 92 12.63 -11.93 14.08
C ALA A 92 11.28 -11.19 14.10
N LEU A 93 11.12 -10.17 13.23
CA LEU A 93 9.89 -9.39 13.11
C LEU A 93 8.89 -9.98 12.11
N VAL A 94 9.33 -10.89 11.24
CA VAL A 94 8.50 -11.49 10.18
C VAL A 94 7.26 -12.13 10.77
N HIS A 95 7.40 -12.87 11.87
CA HIS A 95 6.27 -13.55 12.52
C HIS A 95 5.19 -12.56 12.98
N CYS A 96 5.60 -11.53 13.72
CA CYS A 96 4.70 -10.48 14.20
C CYS A 96 4.03 -9.70 13.06
N VAL A 97 4.78 -9.35 12.02
CA VAL A 97 4.26 -8.61 10.86
C VAL A 97 3.24 -9.44 10.09
N PHE A 98 3.54 -10.70 9.81
CA PHE A 98 2.62 -11.57 9.06
C PHE A 98 1.33 -11.82 9.84
N ASN A 99 1.40 -12.12 11.14
CA ASN A 99 0.21 -12.29 11.97
C ASN A 99 -0.65 -11.02 12.00
N ARG A 100 -0.01 -9.84 12.12
CA ARG A 100 -0.73 -8.56 12.12
C ARG A 100 -1.44 -8.30 10.79
N ILE A 101 -0.82 -8.64 9.66
CA ILE A 101 -1.45 -8.48 8.34
C ILE A 101 -2.59 -9.50 8.17
N GLN A 102 -2.42 -10.75 8.60
CA GLN A 102 -3.49 -11.76 8.54
C GLN A 102 -4.71 -11.32 9.35
N TYR A 103 -4.50 -10.88 10.59
CA TYR A 103 -5.56 -10.35 11.45
C TYR A 103 -6.27 -9.14 10.84
N HIS A 104 -5.51 -8.21 10.23
CA HIS A 104 -6.09 -7.07 9.52
C HIS A 104 -6.98 -7.49 8.35
N LEU A 105 -6.52 -8.46 7.55
CA LEU A 105 -7.29 -8.97 6.42
C LEU A 105 -8.57 -9.68 6.88
N ASP A 106 -8.51 -10.45 7.97
CA ASP A 106 -9.67 -11.11 8.55
C ASP A 106 -10.72 -10.12 9.04
N ASN A 107 -10.30 -9.15 9.84
CA ASN A 107 -11.18 -8.08 10.28
C ASN A 107 -11.76 -7.29 9.10
N TYR A 108 -10.97 -7.07 8.04
CA TYR A 108 -11.44 -6.34 6.87
C TYR A 108 -12.47 -7.15 6.07
N ILE A 109 -12.31 -8.47 5.96
CA ILE A 109 -13.28 -9.35 5.28
C ILE A 109 -14.59 -9.40 6.07
N GLU A 110 -14.53 -9.53 7.39
CA GLU A 110 -15.73 -9.66 8.25
C GLU A 110 -16.55 -8.36 8.32
N ASN A 111 -15.87 -7.21 8.36
CA ASN A 111 -16.53 -5.93 8.64
C ASN A 111 -16.85 -5.10 7.39
N ASN A 112 -16.38 -5.48 6.20
CA ASN A 112 -16.58 -4.69 4.99
C ASN A 112 -17.87 -5.06 4.25
N LYS A 113 -18.70 -4.05 3.98
CA LYS A 113 -19.97 -4.20 3.26
C LYS A 113 -19.77 -4.34 1.74
N ASP A 114 -18.64 -3.90 1.19
CA ASP A 114 -18.35 -4.01 -0.23
C ASP A 114 -17.78 -5.40 -0.55
N ILE A 115 -18.61 -6.23 -1.19
CA ILE A 115 -18.29 -7.60 -1.57
C ILE A 115 -17.03 -7.65 -2.46
N ASN A 116 -16.84 -6.69 -3.37
CA ASN A 116 -15.68 -6.71 -4.26
C ASN A 116 -14.39 -6.45 -3.48
N LEU A 117 -14.42 -5.54 -2.51
CA LEU A 117 -13.26 -5.27 -1.65
C LEU A 117 -12.97 -6.43 -0.70
N ALA A 118 -14.01 -7.11 -0.20
CA ALA A 118 -13.84 -8.33 0.58
C ALA A 118 -13.21 -9.46 -0.25
N MET A 119 -13.60 -9.64 -1.53
CA MET A 119 -12.95 -10.60 -2.44
C MET A 119 -11.49 -10.26 -2.73
N ILE A 120 -11.15 -8.97 -2.83
CA ILE A 120 -9.76 -8.54 -2.97
C ILE A 120 -8.96 -8.90 -1.72
N ALA A 121 -9.51 -8.60 -0.53
CA ALA A 121 -8.88 -8.92 0.74
C ALA A 121 -8.71 -10.44 0.94
N SER A 122 -9.69 -11.27 0.53
CA SER A 122 -9.59 -12.73 0.62
C SER A 122 -8.49 -13.28 -0.30
N SER A 123 -8.37 -12.74 -1.52
CA SER A 123 -7.30 -13.10 -2.45
C SER A 123 -5.91 -12.73 -1.89
N MET A 124 -5.81 -11.57 -1.23
CA MET A 124 -4.60 -11.15 -0.52
C MET A 124 -4.28 -12.10 0.65
N LYS A 125 -5.29 -12.48 1.44
CA LYS A 125 -5.12 -13.41 2.57
C LYS A 125 -4.60 -14.75 2.10
N GLN A 126 -5.16 -15.29 1.02
CA GLN A 126 -4.69 -16.55 0.42
C GLN A 126 -3.21 -16.46 0.07
N LYS A 127 -2.79 -15.38 -0.62
CA LYS A 127 -1.36 -15.21 -0.97
C LYS A 127 -0.45 -15.07 0.24
N ILE A 128 -0.86 -14.34 1.27
CA ILE A 128 -0.06 -14.27 2.50
C ILE A 128 0.05 -15.65 3.16
N SER A 129 -1.03 -16.42 3.20
CA SER A 129 -1.04 -17.75 3.81
C SER A 129 -0.10 -18.72 3.09
N GLU A 130 -0.07 -18.66 1.75
CA GLU A 130 0.90 -19.42 0.93
C GLU A 130 2.35 -19.07 1.32
N TYR A 131 2.70 -17.79 1.42
CA TYR A 131 4.05 -17.38 1.84
C TYR A 131 4.35 -17.74 3.28
N TRP A 132 3.35 -17.63 4.16
CA TRP A 132 3.48 -17.96 5.58
C TRP A 132 3.86 -19.42 5.80
N SER A 133 3.25 -20.34 5.03
CA SER A 133 3.55 -21.77 5.11
C SER A 133 5.04 -22.13 4.90
N ILE A 134 5.79 -21.25 4.22
CA ILE A 134 7.22 -21.42 3.94
C ILE A 134 8.08 -20.82 5.06
N LEU A 135 7.64 -19.70 5.65
CA LEU A 135 8.44 -18.86 6.55
C LEU A 135 8.18 -19.11 8.04
N ASP A 136 7.06 -19.75 8.40
CA ASP A 136 6.59 -19.89 9.78
C ASP A 136 7.69 -20.41 10.73
N LYS A 137 8.24 -21.59 10.44
CA LYS A 137 9.23 -22.24 11.33
C LYS A 137 10.51 -21.43 11.54
N SER A 138 11.08 -20.89 10.46
CA SER A 138 12.33 -20.11 10.53
C SER A 138 12.11 -18.75 11.20
N SER A 139 10.95 -18.13 11.00
CA SER A 139 10.59 -16.88 11.65
C SER A 139 10.40 -17.04 13.15
N ILE A 140 9.71 -18.10 13.62
CA ILE A 140 9.50 -18.38 15.05
C ILE A 140 10.84 -18.55 15.77
N VAL A 141 11.75 -19.34 15.19
CA VAL A 141 13.08 -19.54 15.78
C VAL A 141 13.83 -18.22 15.91
N ALA A 142 13.80 -17.39 14.86
CA ALA A 142 14.44 -16.08 14.91
C ALA A 142 13.80 -15.15 15.97
N THR A 143 12.47 -15.15 16.10
CA THR A 143 11.76 -14.37 17.12
C THR A 143 12.10 -14.82 18.54
N ILE A 144 12.24 -16.12 18.80
CA ILE A 144 12.63 -16.64 20.12
C ILE A 144 14.09 -16.29 20.46
N LEU A 145 14.95 -16.24 19.45
CA LEU A 145 16.38 -15.93 19.61
C LEU A 145 16.69 -14.42 19.67
N ASP A 146 15.70 -13.55 19.49
CA ASP A 146 15.81 -12.09 19.61
C ASP A 146 15.28 -11.67 21.01
N PRO A 147 16.16 -11.51 22.01
CA PRO A 147 15.80 -11.36 23.43
C PRO A 147 15.15 -10.03 23.81
#